data_AF-G5A7N8-F1
#
_entry.id   AF-G5A7N8-F1
#
_cell.length_a   1.000
_cell.length_b   1.000
_cell.length_c   1.000
_cell.angle_alpha   90.00
_cell.angle_beta   90.00
_cell.angle_gamma   90.00
#
_symmetry.space_group_name_H-M   'P 1'
#
loop_
_entity.id
_entity.type
_entity.pdbx_description
1 polymer ?
#
loop_
_entity_poly.entity_id
_entity_poly.type
_entity_poly.pdbx_seq_one_letter_code
_entity_poly.pdbx_strand_id
1 'polypeptide(L)'
;MLPYQHTKLLENPQFQKWTTAVTKGYKKNSEAAGRSMASTLASQYGDEALAKMIVEAKNVPSTENIPAKLEEGLTKNRLSQRKTPDALLRDLNFNKFGHISLWRPAIDTGRKYLEGSQADERMYKVLRASYGDDELAMMLTGWRRYLADDVAKRLEEIQHKALLGEGKDAKAMFTILKLNSEGEKRFESPAFSTWTSYVTKQDAQNADKLMLSALKTTYDDGVLAKMFLAAKESADTKVIAGKLEQAQITDC
;
A
#
# COMPACT_ATOMS: atom_id res chain seq x y z
N MET A 1 12.56 -12.23 28.47
CA MET A 1 13.72 -12.41 27.56
C MET A 1 13.92 -11.11 26.80
N LEU A 2 15.17 -10.64 26.67
CA LEU A 2 15.50 -9.26 26.29
C LEU A 2 15.38 -9.02 24.76
N PRO A 3 14.81 -7.89 24.29
CA PRO A 3 14.50 -7.67 22.86
C PRO A 3 15.71 -7.34 21.96
N TYR A 4 16.93 -7.22 22.50
CA TYR A 4 18.03 -6.50 21.84
C TYR A 4 19.06 -7.37 21.08
N GLN A 5 19.03 -8.70 21.15
CA GLN A 5 20.04 -9.55 20.50
C GLN A 5 19.75 -9.95 19.04
N HIS A 6 18.56 -9.64 18.52
CA HIS A 6 18.14 -10.16 17.21
C HIS A 6 18.48 -9.27 16.00
N THR A 7 18.79 -7.98 16.21
CA THR A 7 18.95 -7.00 15.11
C THR A 7 20.25 -7.15 14.31
N LYS A 8 21.26 -7.88 14.81
CA LYS A 8 22.56 -8.08 14.13
C LYS A 8 22.89 -9.52 13.74
N LEU A 9 21.89 -10.42 13.75
CA LEU A 9 22.11 -11.83 13.41
C LEU A 9 22.77 -11.99 12.03
N LEU A 10 22.33 -11.20 11.05
CA LEU A 10 22.80 -11.26 9.66
C LEU A 10 24.25 -10.80 9.49
N GLU A 11 24.75 -9.96 10.41
CA GLU A 11 26.14 -9.50 10.48
C GLU A 11 27.07 -10.51 11.16
N ASN A 12 26.52 -11.50 11.88
CA ASN A 12 27.30 -12.43 12.68
C ASN A 12 28.16 -13.35 11.77
N PRO A 13 29.50 -13.40 11.94
CA PRO A 13 30.37 -14.24 11.11
C PRO A 13 30.02 -15.73 11.14
N GLN A 14 29.50 -16.24 12.26
CA GLN A 14 29.04 -17.64 12.35
C GLN A 14 27.77 -17.87 11.55
N PHE A 15 26.86 -16.89 11.54
CA PHE A 15 25.68 -16.94 10.68
C PHE A 15 26.07 -16.95 9.20
N GLN A 16 27.04 -16.12 8.79
CA GLN A 16 27.54 -16.10 7.41
C GLN A 16 28.24 -17.40 6.99
N LYS A 17 28.96 -18.04 7.92
CA LYS A 17 29.50 -19.39 7.70
C LYS A 17 28.38 -20.41 7.51
N TRP A 18 27.32 -20.33 8.31
CA TRP A 18 26.15 -21.19 8.17
C TRP A 18 25.44 -20.98 6.82
N THR A 19 25.20 -19.75 6.38
CA THR A 19 24.55 -19.48 5.07
C THR A 19 25.38 -20.05 3.91
N THR A 20 26.71 -19.96 4.00
CA THR A 20 27.65 -20.55 3.04
C THR A 20 27.55 -22.08 3.03
N ALA A 21 27.52 -22.71 4.21
CA ALA A 21 27.39 -24.16 4.35
C ALA A 21 26.07 -24.67 3.77
N VAL A 22 24.94 -24.02 4.09
CA VAL A 22 23.63 -24.36 3.53
C VAL A 22 23.65 -24.22 2.01
N THR A 23 24.16 -23.11 1.48
CA THR A 23 24.25 -22.89 0.03
C THR A 23 25.07 -23.98 -0.68
N LYS A 24 26.15 -24.45 -0.07
CA LYS A 24 26.96 -25.56 -0.58
C LYS A 24 26.17 -26.88 -0.55
N GLY A 25 25.43 -27.15 0.53
CA GLY A 25 24.60 -28.34 0.69
C GLY A 25 23.52 -28.50 -0.38
N TYR A 26 22.95 -27.39 -0.85
CA TYR A 26 21.99 -27.37 -1.97
C TYR A 26 22.65 -27.34 -3.36
N LYS A 27 23.90 -27.78 -3.48
CA LYS A 27 24.66 -27.83 -4.75
C LYS A 27 24.65 -26.51 -5.51
N LYS A 28 24.70 -25.37 -4.81
CA LYS A 28 24.58 -24.01 -5.38
C LYS A 28 23.23 -23.69 -6.05
N ASN A 29 22.18 -24.49 -5.85
CA ASN A 29 20.82 -24.05 -6.14
C ASN A 29 20.44 -22.93 -5.16
N SER A 30 20.73 -21.69 -5.58
CA SER A 30 20.60 -20.49 -4.72
C SER A 30 19.16 -20.31 -4.24
N GLU A 31 18.19 -20.63 -5.10
CA GLU A 31 16.78 -20.53 -4.79
C GLU A 31 16.36 -21.53 -3.70
N ALA A 32 16.71 -22.82 -3.86
CA ALA A 32 16.38 -23.84 -2.86
C ALA A 32 17.10 -23.58 -1.52
N ALA A 33 18.35 -23.12 -1.57
CA ALA A 33 19.09 -22.71 -0.39
C ALA A 33 18.43 -21.51 0.30
N GLY A 34 18.04 -20.49 -0.47
CA GLY A 34 17.34 -19.30 0.04
C GLY A 34 16.05 -19.65 0.75
N ARG A 35 15.20 -20.48 0.13
CA ARG A 35 13.97 -21.00 0.76
C ARG A 35 14.24 -21.74 2.06
N SER A 36 15.23 -22.62 2.07
CA SER A 36 15.57 -23.42 3.26
C SER A 36 16.05 -22.55 4.42
N MET A 37 16.93 -21.59 4.13
CA MET A 37 17.40 -20.62 5.12
C MET A 37 16.25 -19.78 5.66
N ALA A 38 15.41 -19.23 4.78
CA ALA A 38 14.27 -18.42 5.18
C ALA A 38 13.26 -19.21 6.01
N SER A 39 12.96 -20.45 5.63
CA SER A 39 12.06 -21.34 6.39
C SER A 39 12.58 -21.64 7.80
N THR A 40 13.87 -21.92 7.91
CA THR A 40 14.54 -22.15 9.21
C THR A 40 14.43 -20.92 10.11
N LEU A 41 14.71 -19.74 9.56
CA LEU A 41 14.68 -18.48 10.31
C LEU A 41 13.25 -18.05 10.67
N ALA A 42 12.30 -18.21 9.75
CA ALA A 42 10.89 -17.96 9.98
C ALA A 42 10.33 -18.82 11.12
N SER A 43 10.75 -20.10 11.19
CA SER A 43 10.35 -21.00 12.26
C SER A 43 10.86 -20.59 13.64
N GLN A 44 11.99 -19.86 13.70
CA GLN A 44 12.60 -19.41 14.95
C GLN A 44 12.12 -18.02 15.40
N TYR A 45 12.01 -17.09 14.46
CA TYR A 45 11.77 -15.67 14.76
C TYR A 45 10.36 -15.21 14.38
N GLY A 46 9.63 -15.99 13.58
CA GLY A 46 8.44 -15.53 12.87
C GLY A 46 8.80 -14.68 11.66
N ASP A 47 7.89 -14.65 10.68
CA ASP A 47 8.12 -13.97 9.42
C ASP A 47 8.25 -12.44 9.56
N GLU A 48 7.53 -11.83 10.51
CA GLU A 48 7.59 -10.38 10.74
C GLU A 48 8.95 -9.93 11.30
N ALA A 49 9.46 -10.65 12.30
CA ALA A 49 10.77 -10.33 12.85
C ALA A 49 11.88 -10.57 11.83
N LEU A 50 11.80 -11.66 11.05
CA LEU A 50 12.73 -11.93 9.96
C LEU A 50 12.69 -10.85 8.87
N ALA A 51 11.50 -10.39 8.49
CA ALA A 51 11.32 -9.28 7.56
C ALA A 51 12.02 -7.99 8.03
N LYS A 52 11.88 -7.63 9.31
CA LYS A 52 12.56 -6.46 9.90
C LYS A 52 14.09 -6.62 9.84
N MET A 53 14.61 -7.79 10.24
CA MET A 53 16.05 -8.08 10.18
C MET A 53 16.59 -7.95 8.75
N ILE A 54 15.86 -8.48 7.75
CA ILE A 54 16.24 -8.37 6.33
C ILE A 54 16.33 -6.90 5.91
N VAL A 55 15.35 -6.07 6.28
CA VAL A 55 15.32 -4.65 5.90
C VAL A 55 16.48 -3.87 6.53
N GLU A 56 16.77 -4.11 7.81
CA GLU A 56 17.90 -3.47 8.50
C GLU A 56 19.24 -3.84 7.84
N ALA A 57 19.41 -5.11 7.46
CA ALA A 57 20.62 -5.61 6.84
C ALA A 57 20.83 -5.12 5.39
N LYS A 58 19.78 -4.69 4.66
CA LYS A 58 19.92 -4.22 3.27
C LYS A 58 20.94 -3.08 3.11
N ASN A 59 21.17 -2.29 4.15
CA ASN A 59 22.10 -1.16 4.14
C ASN A 59 23.46 -1.47 4.79
N VAL A 60 23.73 -2.72 5.17
CA VAL A 60 24.96 -3.12 5.85
C VAL A 60 25.89 -3.84 4.86
N PRO A 61 27.05 -3.24 4.50
CA PRO A 61 27.94 -3.79 3.47
C PRO A 61 28.42 -5.22 3.74
N SER A 62 28.63 -5.59 5.01
CA SER A 62 29.08 -6.94 5.39
C SER A 62 28.04 -8.04 5.16
N THR A 63 26.80 -7.68 4.83
CA THR A 63 25.70 -8.64 4.62
C THR A 63 25.31 -8.77 3.14
N GLU A 64 26.17 -8.32 2.22
CA GLU A 64 25.91 -8.30 0.79
C GLU A 64 25.27 -9.60 0.28
N ASN A 65 24.22 -9.49 -0.54
CA ASN A 65 23.44 -10.59 -1.13
C ASN A 65 22.64 -11.49 -0.15
N ILE A 66 22.89 -11.43 1.16
CA ILE A 66 22.13 -12.22 2.16
C ILE A 66 20.68 -11.71 2.26
N PRO A 67 20.40 -10.40 2.45
CA PRO A 67 19.03 -9.88 2.52
C PRO A 67 18.19 -10.24 1.30
N ALA A 68 18.71 -10.04 0.09
CA ALA A 68 17.99 -10.35 -1.15
C ALA A 68 17.64 -11.84 -1.25
N LYS A 69 18.58 -12.72 -0.91
CA LYS A 69 18.37 -14.17 -0.93
C LYS A 69 17.35 -14.64 0.11
N LEU A 70 17.38 -14.05 1.31
CA LEU A 70 16.40 -14.36 2.35
C LEU A 70 15.02 -13.78 2.02
N GLU A 71 14.94 -12.60 1.41
CA GLU A 71 13.68 -11.98 0.96
C GLU A 71 12.99 -12.83 -0.12
N GLU A 72 13.75 -13.25 -1.13
CA GLU A 72 13.27 -14.17 -2.17
C GLU A 72 12.87 -15.52 -1.56
N GLY A 73 13.72 -16.07 -0.69
CA GLY A 73 13.49 -17.34 0.00
C GLY A 73 12.24 -17.33 0.87
N LEU A 74 12.01 -16.24 1.62
CA LEU A 74 10.86 -16.07 2.51
C LEU A 74 9.57 -16.00 1.70
N THR A 75 9.57 -15.23 0.61
CA THR A 75 8.45 -15.13 -0.32
C THR A 75 8.13 -16.50 -0.92
N LYS A 76 9.13 -17.22 -1.44
CA LYS A 76 8.97 -18.55 -2.04
C LYS A 76 8.61 -19.64 -1.03
N ASN A 77 9.12 -19.59 0.19
CA ASN A 77 8.76 -20.53 1.26
C ASN A 77 7.28 -20.36 1.62
N ARG A 78 6.82 -19.12 1.83
CA ARG A 78 5.40 -18.82 2.04
C ARG A 78 4.53 -19.28 0.88
N LEU A 79 4.93 -19.00 -0.35
CA LEU A 79 4.26 -19.51 -1.55
C LEU A 79 4.13 -21.03 -1.52
N SER A 80 5.19 -21.77 -1.19
CA SER A 80 5.15 -23.24 -1.14
C SER A 80 4.24 -23.78 -0.03
N GLN A 81 4.07 -23.02 1.06
CA GLN A 81 3.13 -23.34 2.15
C GLN A 81 1.70 -22.93 1.83
N ARG A 82 1.45 -22.14 0.78
CA ARG A 82 0.12 -21.67 0.38
C ARG A 82 -0.33 -22.35 -0.89
N LYS A 83 -1.58 -22.80 -0.89
CA LYS A 83 -2.15 -23.54 -2.02
C LYS A 83 -2.57 -22.62 -3.18
N THR A 84 -2.79 -21.31 -2.93
CA THR A 84 -3.27 -20.37 -3.95
C THR A 84 -2.67 -18.96 -3.81
N PRO A 85 -2.56 -18.19 -4.92
CA PRO A 85 -2.16 -16.78 -4.90
C PRO A 85 -3.07 -15.91 -4.02
N ASP A 86 -4.36 -16.22 -3.97
CA ASP A 86 -5.31 -15.51 -3.11
C ASP A 86 -4.97 -15.68 -1.63
N ALA A 87 -4.59 -16.90 -1.21
CA ALA A 87 -4.15 -17.15 0.16
C ALA A 87 -2.83 -16.43 0.48
N LEU A 88 -1.92 -16.30 -0.51
CA LEU A 88 -0.72 -15.49 -0.35
C LEU A 88 -1.08 -14.01 -0.16
N LEU A 89 -1.90 -13.43 -1.03
CA LEU A 89 -2.30 -12.02 -0.98
C LEU A 89 -3.07 -11.67 0.30
N ARG A 90 -3.91 -12.57 0.82
CA ARG A 90 -4.58 -12.42 2.13
C ARG A 90 -3.58 -12.41 3.28
N ASP A 91 -2.59 -13.28 3.24
CA ASP A 91 -1.60 -13.45 4.32
C ASP A 91 -0.40 -12.49 4.20
N LEU A 92 -0.35 -11.68 3.15
CA LEU A 92 0.49 -10.46 3.10
C LEU A 92 0.01 -9.38 4.08
N ASN A 93 -0.98 -9.68 4.93
CA ASN A 93 -1.35 -8.94 6.13
C ASN A 93 -0.21 -8.89 7.17
N PHE A 94 0.91 -8.27 6.81
CA PHE A 94 1.97 -7.84 7.72
C PHE A 94 1.49 -6.59 8.46
N ASN A 95 0.63 -6.82 9.44
CA ASN A 95 0.18 -5.95 10.52
C ASN A 95 0.65 -4.46 10.45
N LYS A 96 -0.28 -3.59 10.03
CA LYS A 96 -0.39 -2.14 10.27
C LYS A 96 0.79 -1.17 10.03
N PHE A 97 2.07 -1.52 10.03
CA PHE A 97 3.14 -0.57 9.66
C PHE A 97 4.42 -1.30 9.25
N GLY A 98 4.99 -0.96 8.08
CA GLY A 98 6.45 -0.80 8.06
C GLY A 98 7.24 -1.06 6.78
N HIS A 99 6.90 -2.00 5.90
CA HIS A 99 7.88 -2.42 4.87
C HIS A 99 7.29 -2.61 3.47
N ILE A 100 7.05 -1.49 2.80
CA ILE A 100 6.64 -1.43 1.38
C ILE A 100 7.61 -2.15 0.43
N SER A 101 8.85 -2.37 0.86
CA SER A 101 9.88 -3.11 0.11
C SER A 101 9.53 -4.59 -0.07
N LEU A 102 8.84 -5.21 0.90
CA LEU A 102 8.43 -6.63 0.83
C LEU A 102 7.16 -6.83 -0.01
N TRP A 103 6.40 -5.76 -0.22
CA TRP A 103 5.18 -5.80 -1.02
C TRP A 103 5.48 -5.93 -2.50
N ARG A 104 6.48 -5.23 -3.04
CA ARG A 104 6.78 -5.26 -4.49
C ARG A 104 7.01 -6.71 -5.00
N PRO A 105 7.92 -7.51 -4.42
CA PRO A 105 8.13 -8.90 -4.87
C PRO A 105 6.86 -9.76 -4.77
N ALA A 106 6.04 -9.54 -3.73
CA ALA A 106 4.83 -10.32 -3.52
C ALA A 106 3.70 -9.93 -4.48
N ILE A 107 3.56 -8.64 -4.81
CA ILE A 107 2.64 -8.12 -5.82
C ILE A 107 3.04 -8.64 -7.20
N ASP A 108 4.31 -8.56 -7.56
CA ASP A 108 4.82 -9.00 -8.86
C ASP A 108 4.65 -10.51 -9.02
N THR A 109 4.95 -11.27 -7.96
CA THR A 109 4.74 -12.71 -7.95
C THR A 109 3.26 -13.07 -8.01
N GLY A 110 2.42 -12.42 -7.20
CA GLY A 110 0.97 -12.60 -7.21
C GLY A 110 0.38 -12.36 -8.60
N ARG A 111 0.75 -11.24 -9.26
CA ARG A 111 0.34 -10.96 -10.64
C ARG A 111 0.78 -12.05 -11.61
N LYS A 112 2.06 -12.47 -11.54
CA LYS A 112 2.60 -13.52 -12.42
C LYS A 112 1.82 -14.82 -12.29
N TYR A 113 1.41 -15.20 -11.08
CA TYR A 113 0.61 -16.40 -10.85
C TYR A 113 -0.88 -16.26 -11.19
N LEU A 114 -1.43 -15.04 -11.12
CA LEU A 114 -2.84 -14.79 -11.44
C LEU A 114 -3.15 -14.80 -12.94
N GLU A 115 -2.11 -14.83 -13.80
CA GLU A 115 -2.09 -14.95 -15.27
C GLU A 115 -3.33 -14.40 -16.03
N GLY A 116 -3.12 -13.42 -16.91
CA GLY A 116 -4.13 -12.94 -17.86
C GLY A 116 -4.72 -11.56 -17.56
N SER A 117 -5.64 -11.10 -18.39
CA SER A 117 -6.18 -9.73 -18.40
C SER A 117 -6.98 -9.33 -17.15
N GLN A 118 -7.30 -10.29 -16.26
CA GLN A 118 -8.07 -10.06 -15.03
C GLN A 118 -7.22 -10.14 -13.74
N ALA A 119 -5.89 -10.23 -13.85
CA ALA A 119 -5.02 -10.40 -12.69
C ALA A 119 -5.21 -9.27 -11.65
N ASP A 120 -5.29 -8.02 -12.09
CA ASP A 120 -5.46 -6.88 -11.19
C ASP A 120 -6.86 -6.85 -10.54
N GLU A 121 -7.91 -7.29 -11.24
CA GLU A 121 -9.29 -7.40 -10.70
C GLU A 121 -9.38 -8.47 -9.59
N ARG A 122 -8.77 -9.64 -9.83
CA ARG A 122 -8.70 -10.70 -8.82
C ARG A 122 -7.88 -10.25 -7.62
N MET A 123 -6.75 -9.61 -7.87
CA MET A 123 -5.91 -9.04 -6.83
C MET A 123 -6.67 -8.02 -5.99
N TYR A 124 -7.40 -7.10 -6.63
CA TYR A 124 -8.25 -6.13 -5.94
C TYR A 124 -9.28 -6.82 -5.04
N LYS A 125 -10.01 -7.82 -5.54
CA LYS A 125 -11.01 -8.55 -4.74
C LYS A 125 -10.41 -9.21 -3.51
N VAL A 126 -9.24 -9.80 -3.64
CA VAL A 126 -8.54 -10.44 -2.53
C VAL A 126 -8.08 -9.41 -1.49
N LEU A 127 -7.47 -8.31 -1.94
CA LEU A 127 -7.04 -7.22 -1.06
C LEU A 127 -8.23 -6.58 -0.36
N ARG A 128 -9.31 -6.28 -1.08
CA ARG A 128 -10.53 -5.69 -0.52
C ARG A 128 -11.16 -6.59 0.54
N ALA A 129 -11.21 -7.90 0.29
CA ALA A 129 -11.70 -8.87 1.28
C ALA A 129 -10.83 -8.94 2.54
N SER A 130 -9.55 -8.56 2.45
CA SER A 130 -8.59 -8.64 3.56
C SER A 130 -8.54 -7.35 4.39
N TYR A 131 -8.64 -6.19 3.72
CA TYR A 131 -8.40 -4.88 4.31
C TYR A 131 -9.69 -4.04 4.48
N GLY A 132 -10.76 -4.38 3.75
CA GLY A 132 -11.91 -3.50 3.60
C GLY A 132 -11.60 -2.29 2.70
N ASP A 133 -12.60 -1.45 2.48
CA ASP A 133 -12.49 -0.32 1.55
C ASP A 133 -11.58 0.78 2.05
N ASP A 134 -11.76 1.21 3.31
CA ASP A 134 -11.05 2.34 3.90
C ASP A 134 -9.54 2.10 3.98
N GLU A 135 -9.14 0.94 4.52
CA GLU A 135 -7.72 0.63 4.69
C GLU A 135 -7.05 0.36 3.35
N LEU A 136 -7.73 -0.30 2.42
CA LEU A 136 -7.21 -0.52 1.07
C LEU A 136 -7.02 0.81 0.32
N ALA A 137 -7.98 1.74 0.39
CA ALA A 137 -7.88 3.05 -0.26
C ALA A 137 -6.66 3.85 0.26
N MET A 138 -6.43 3.84 1.58
CA MET A 138 -5.28 4.49 2.19
C MET A 138 -3.95 3.83 1.79
N MET A 139 -3.91 2.51 1.75
CA MET A 139 -2.73 1.78 1.26
C MET A 139 -2.41 2.13 -0.19
N LEU A 140 -3.38 2.07 -1.09
CA LEU A 140 -3.18 2.38 -2.51
C LEU A 140 -2.66 3.81 -2.70
N THR A 141 -3.24 4.76 -1.98
CA THR A 141 -2.80 6.17 -1.97
C THR A 141 -1.35 6.32 -1.50
N GLY A 142 -0.98 5.64 -0.40
CA GLY A 142 0.38 5.65 0.14
C GLY A 142 1.39 4.95 -0.77
N TRP A 143 0.97 3.90 -1.47
CA TRP A 143 1.82 3.09 -2.34
C TRP A 143 2.26 3.80 -3.61
N ARG A 144 1.53 4.84 -4.05
CA ARG A 144 1.90 5.66 -5.23
C ARG A 144 3.33 6.17 -5.20
N ARG A 145 3.89 6.46 -4.01
CA ARG A 145 5.25 7.01 -3.87
C ARG A 145 6.36 5.96 -4.01
N TYR A 146 6.02 4.68 -3.88
CA TYR A 146 7.03 3.61 -3.71
C TYR A 146 6.93 2.52 -4.78
N LEU A 147 5.74 2.28 -5.33
CA LEU A 147 5.53 1.35 -6.44
C LEU A 147 5.67 2.10 -7.77
N ALA A 148 6.87 2.10 -8.36
CA ALA A 148 7.05 2.45 -9.77
C ALA A 148 6.29 1.44 -10.69
N ASP A 149 5.63 1.98 -11.71
CA ASP A 149 4.86 1.35 -12.82
C ASP A 149 3.50 0.68 -12.52
N ASP A 150 2.62 1.53 -11.98
CA ASP A 150 1.18 1.64 -12.27
C ASP A 150 0.24 0.57 -11.69
N VAL A 151 0.72 -0.27 -10.78
CA VAL A 151 -0.14 -1.25 -10.06
C VAL A 151 -1.14 -0.56 -9.14
N ALA A 152 -0.67 0.33 -8.28
CA ALA A 152 -1.52 1.02 -7.32
C ALA A 152 -2.62 1.81 -8.04
N LYS A 153 -2.26 2.54 -9.10
CA LYS A 153 -3.20 3.27 -9.95
C LYS A 153 -4.22 2.35 -10.61
N ARG A 154 -3.82 1.23 -11.23
CA ARG A 154 -4.78 0.26 -11.81
C ARG A 154 -5.73 -0.31 -10.76
N LEU A 155 -5.23 -0.62 -9.56
CA LEU A 155 -6.07 -1.08 -8.45
C LEU A 155 -7.00 0.02 -7.93
N GLU A 156 -6.58 1.29 -7.92
CA GLU A 156 -7.45 2.44 -7.61
C GLU A 156 -8.54 2.61 -8.67
N GLU A 157 -8.22 2.44 -9.95
CA GLU A 157 -9.23 2.49 -11.01
C GLU A 157 -10.27 1.39 -10.89
N ILE A 158 -9.83 0.18 -10.54
CA ILE A 158 -10.74 -0.93 -10.23
C ILE A 158 -11.58 -0.60 -8.99
N GLN A 159 -10.96 -0.07 -7.92
CA GLN A 159 -11.67 0.37 -6.72
C GLN A 159 -12.74 1.41 -7.04
N HIS A 160 -12.39 2.44 -7.83
CA HIS A 160 -13.34 3.50 -8.20
C HIS A 160 -14.53 2.92 -8.97
N LYS A 161 -14.29 2.05 -9.97
CA LYS A 161 -15.37 1.41 -10.73
C LYS A 161 -16.25 0.52 -9.85
N ALA A 162 -15.65 -0.27 -8.95
CA ALA A 162 -16.39 -1.14 -8.05
C ALA A 162 -17.28 -0.33 -7.09
N LEU A 163 -16.72 0.68 -6.43
CA LEU A 163 -17.47 1.52 -5.49
C LEU A 163 -18.57 2.33 -6.18
N LEU A 164 -18.33 2.87 -7.39
CA LEU A 164 -19.35 3.54 -8.18
C LEU A 164 -20.48 2.57 -8.59
N GLY A 165 -20.12 1.35 -9.00
CA GLY A 165 -21.10 0.30 -9.32
C GLY A 165 -21.95 -0.13 -8.11
N GLU A 166 -21.43 0.05 -6.90
CA GLU A 166 -22.14 -0.17 -5.63
C GLU A 166 -22.93 1.05 -5.14
N GLY A 167 -22.94 2.15 -5.91
CA GLY A 167 -23.65 3.37 -5.56
C GLY A 167 -23.01 4.17 -4.43
N LYS A 168 -21.72 3.97 -4.14
CA LYS A 168 -20.98 4.84 -3.23
C LYS A 168 -20.86 6.23 -3.87
N ASP A 169 -21.14 7.26 -3.10
CA ASP A 169 -21.13 8.65 -3.56
C ASP A 169 -19.87 9.39 -3.11
N ALA A 170 -19.78 10.67 -3.49
CA ALA A 170 -18.69 11.56 -3.10
C ALA A 170 -18.45 11.58 -1.59
N LYS A 171 -19.52 11.55 -0.76
CA LYS A 171 -19.40 11.57 0.70
C LYS A 171 -18.84 10.26 1.24
N ALA A 172 -19.30 9.13 0.72
CA ALA A 172 -18.80 7.82 1.10
C ALA A 172 -17.30 7.71 0.78
N MET A 173 -16.88 8.10 -0.44
CA MET A 173 -15.46 8.06 -0.80
C MET A 173 -14.60 9.02 0.03
N PHE A 174 -15.14 10.18 0.41
CA PHE A 174 -14.46 11.11 1.31
C PHE A 174 -14.15 10.45 2.67
N THR A 175 -15.10 9.66 3.18
CA THR A 175 -14.96 8.92 4.45
C THR A 175 -14.01 7.73 4.31
N ILE A 176 -14.11 6.97 3.21
CA ILE A 176 -13.22 5.84 2.89
C ILE A 176 -11.75 6.27 2.88
N LEU A 177 -11.47 7.45 2.32
CA LEU A 177 -10.14 8.06 2.31
C LEU A 177 -9.76 8.75 3.62
N LYS A 178 -10.57 8.59 4.68
CA LYS A 178 -10.38 9.16 6.02
C LYS A 178 -10.17 10.68 6.02
N LEU A 179 -10.64 11.36 4.97
CA LEU A 179 -10.40 12.78 4.77
C LEU A 179 -11.07 13.59 5.88
N ASN A 180 -12.24 13.20 6.37
CA ASN A 180 -12.93 13.83 7.50
C ASN A 180 -12.09 14.01 8.77
N SER A 181 -11.02 13.22 8.94
CA SER A 181 -10.10 13.29 10.09
C SER A 181 -8.82 14.11 9.85
N GLU A 182 -8.55 14.53 8.62
CA GLU A 182 -7.34 15.31 8.29
C GLU A 182 -7.48 16.79 8.71
N GLY A 183 -6.39 17.43 9.13
CA GLY A 183 -6.37 18.85 9.50
C GLY A 183 -6.38 19.82 8.31
N GLU A 184 -5.97 21.07 8.55
CA GLU A 184 -6.05 22.18 7.57
C GLU A 184 -5.33 21.92 6.23
N LYS A 185 -4.30 21.05 6.19
CA LYS A 185 -3.54 20.71 4.97
C LYS A 185 -4.16 19.61 4.10
N ARG A 186 -5.39 19.20 4.37
CA ARG A 186 -6.09 18.13 3.63
C ARG A 186 -6.12 18.35 2.12
N PHE A 187 -6.32 19.58 1.66
CA PHE A 187 -6.42 19.88 0.22
C PHE A 187 -5.13 19.52 -0.55
N GLU A 188 -4.00 19.46 0.14
CA GLU A 188 -2.70 19.08 -0.42
C GLU A 188 -2.43 17.56 -0.31
N SER A 189 -3.31 16.79 0.34
CA SER A 189 -3.07 15.37 0.58
C SER A 189 -3.29 14.55 -0.70
N PRO A 190 -2.47 13.52 -0.96
CA PRO A 190 -2.70 12.59 -2.07
C PRO A 190 -4.06 11.89 -2.00
N ALA A 191 -4.63 11.75 -0.80
CA ALA A 191 -5.97 11.23 -0.59
C ALA A 191 -7.02 12.20 -1.16
N PHE A 192 -6.88 13.50 -0.95
CA PHE A 192 -7.77 14.50 -1.53
C PHE A 192 -7.75 14.47 -3.06
N SER A 193 -6.57 14.35 -3.69
CA SER A 193 -6.46 14.18 -5.15
C SER A 193 -7.14 12.90 -5.66
N THR A 194 -7.09 11.82 -4.89
CA THR A 194 -7.80 10.56 -5.22
C THR A 194 -9.31 10.76 -5.15
N TRP A 195 -9.78 11.45 -4.11
CA TRP A 195 -11.19 11.79 -3.94
C TRP A 195 -11.72 12.67 -5.07
N THR A 196 -11.01 13.75 -5.44
CA THR A 196 -11.44 14.61 -6.56
C THR A 196 -11.52 13.83 -7.88
N SER A 197 -10.56 12.92 -8.11
CA SER A 197 -10.57 12.04 -9.28
C SER A 197 -11.77 11.08 -9.27
N TYR A 198 -12.12 10.53 -8.11
CA TYR A 198 -13.30 9.68 -7.94
C TYR A 198 -14.60 10.43 -8.26
N VAL A 199 -14.80 11.61 -7.67
CA VAL A 199 -16.01 12.42 -7.88
C VAL A 199 -16.12 12.89 -9.34
N THR A 200 -14.98 13.23 -9.96
CA THR A 200 -14.95 13.57 -11.40
C THR A 200 -15.35 12.38 -12.27
N LYS A 201 -14.95 11.15 -11.90
CA LYS A 201 -15.41 9.92 -12.59
C LYS A 201 -16.88 9.60 -12.33
N GLN A 202 -17.41 9.98 -11.16
CA GLN A 202 -18.82 9.82 -10.81
C GLN A 202 -19.71 10.67 -11.72
N ASP A 203 -19.40 11.97 -11.84
CA ASP A 203 -20.08 12.91 -12.73
C ASP A 203 -19.17 14.11 -13.00
N ALA A 204 -18.55 14.16 -14.17
CA ALA A 204 -17.63 15.23 -14.53
C ALA A 204 -18.31 16.61 -14.69
N GLN A 205 -19.61 16.64 -15.00
CA GLN A 205 -20.34 17.89 -15.19
C GLN A 205 -20.77 18.50 -13.86
N ASN A 206 -21.07 17.66 -12.87
CA ASN A 206 -21.53 18.08 -11.54
C ASN A 206 -20.47 17.90 -10.44
N ALA A 207 -19.23 17.58 -10.80
CA ALA A 207 -18.17 17.24 -9.85
C ALA A 207 -17.99 18.28 -8.74
N ASP A 208 -17.94 19.56 -9.09
CA ASP A 208 -17.75 20.65 -8.13
C ASP A 208 -18.91 20.76 -7.14
N LYS A 209 -20.15 20.58 -7.61
CA LYS A 209 -21.36 20.57 -6.76
C LYS A 209 -21.40 19.35 -5.83
N LEU A 210 -21.03 18.17 -6.34
CA LEU A 210 -20.96 16.94 -5.56
C LEU A 210 -19.87 17.03 -4.47
N MET A 211 -18.70 17.57 -4.82
CA MET A 211 -17.61 17.81 -3.87
C MET A 211 -18.03 18.80 -2.78
N LEU A 212 -18.64 19.93 -3.16
CA LEU A 212 -19.16 20.91 -2.20
C LEU A 212 -20.22 20.29 -1.28
N SER A 213 -21.19 19.58 -1.83
CA SER A 213 -22.26 18.92 -1.06
C SER A 213 -21.70 17.94 -0.03
N ALA A 214 -20.71 17.14 -0.43
CA ALA A 214 -20.03 16.22 0.49
C ALA A 214 -19.30 16.97 1.61
N LEU A 215 -18.58 18.05 1.29
CA LEU A 215 -17.88 18.88 2.26
C LEU A 215 -18.83 19.57 3.26
N LYS A 216 -19.99 20.06 2.78
CA LYS A 216 -21.05 20.66 3.62
C LYS A 216 -21.66 19.69 4.64
N THR A 217 -21.49 18.37 4.46
CA THR A 217 -21.92 17.40 5.48
C THR A 217 -21.04 17.37 6.72
N THR A 218 -19.85 17.97 6.65
CA THR A 218 -18.87 18.02 7.74
C THR A 218 -18.59 19.45 8.21
N TYR A 219 -18.71 20.44 7.32
CA TYR A 219 -18.34 21.82 7.58
C TYR A 219 -19.48 22.78 7.26
N ASP A 220 -19.62 23.82 8.09
CA ASP A 220 -20.48 24.95 7.75
C ASP A 220 -19.86 25.83 6.65
N ASP A 221 -20.69 26.69 6.06
CA ASP A 221 -20.30 27.55 4.94
C ASP A 221 -19.17 28.53 5.29
N GLY A 222 -19.16 29.06 6.51
CA GLY A 222 -18.13 30.00 6.95
C GLY A 222 -16.77 29.34 7.12
N VAL A 223 -16.73 28.10 7.61
CA VAL A 223 -15.53 27.28 7.70
C VAL A 223 -15.03 26.91 6.30
N LEU A 224 -15.92 26.49 5.40
CA LEU A 224 -15.54 26.16 4.02
C LEU A 224 -14.94 27.36 3.27
N ALA A 225 -15.54 28.54 3.39
CA ALA A 225 -15.02 29.75 2.76
C ALA A 225 -13.58 30.05 3.21
N LYS A 226 -13.29 29.94 4.52
CA LYS A 226 -11.92 30.12 5.06
C LYS A 226 -10.96 29.06 4.54
N MET A 227 -11.39 27.80 4.47
CA MET A 227 -10.58 26.70 3.94
C MET A 227 -10.22 26.92 2.46
N PHE A 228 -11.17 27.37 1.64
CA PHE A 228 -10.92 27.64 0.22
C PHE A 228 -9.98 28.85 0.03
N LEU A 229 -10.14 29.90 0.83
CA LEU A 229 -9.19 31.03 0.82
C LEU A 229 -7.76 30.58 1.14
N ALA A 230 -7.58 29.79 2.21
CA ALA A 230 -6.27 29.25 2.55
C ALA A 230 -5.70 28.34 1.45
N ALA A 231 -6.52 27.47 0.86
CA ALA A 231 -6.11 26.59 -0.22
C ALA A 231 -5.78 27.34 -1.53
N LYS A 232 -6.24 28.59 -1.72
CA LYS A 232 -5.88 29.41 -2.88
C LYS A 232 -4.46 29.99 -2.82
N GLU A 233 -3.84 29.98 -1.65
CA GLU A 233 -2.45 30.43 -1.45
C GLU A 233 -1.42 29.44 -2.00
N SER A 234 -1.77 28.15 -2.14
CA SER A 234 -0.91 27.13 -2.73
C SER A 234 -1.22 26.94 -4.22
N ALA A 235 -0.17 26.94 -5.06
CA ALA A 235 -0.29 26.79 -6.51
C ALA A 235 -0.98 25.46 -6.91
N ASP A 236 -0.75 24.39 -6.13
CA ASP A 236 -1.27 23.05 -6.40
C ASP A 236 -2.78 22.94 -6.13
N THR A 237 -3.30 23.72 -5.19
CA THR A 237 -4.70 23.65 -4.75
C THR A 237 -5.56 24.82 -5.22
N LYS A 238 -4.94 25.90 -5.73
CA LYS A 238 -5.62 27.12 -6.15
C LYS A 238 -6.76 26.91 -7.14
N VAL A 239 -6.56 26.04 -8.12
CA VAL A 239 -7.57 25.77 -9.16
C VAL A 239 -8.81 25.11 -8.57
N ILE A 240 -8.64 24.05 -7.78
CA ILE A 240 -9.78 23.33 -7.20
C ILE A 240 -10.47 24.17 -6.12
N ALA A 241 -9.71 24.90 -5.30
CA ALA A 241 -10.26 25.78 -4.28
C ALA A 241 -11.11 26.91 -4.90
N GLY A 242 -10.66 27.52 -6.01
CA GLY A 242 -11.44 28.52 -6.74
C GLY A 242 -12.75 27.96 -7.32
N LYS A 243 -12.74 26.72 -7.83
CA LYS A 243 -13.97 26.06 -8.31
C LYS A 243 -14.96 25.80 -7.20
N LEU A 244 -14.50 25.30 -6.04
CA LEU A 244 -15.36 25.00 -4.90
C LEU A 244 -15.90 26.28 -4.24
N GLU A 245 -15.10 27.35 -4.16
CA GLU A 245 -15.55 28.68 -3.74
C GLU A 245 -16.64 29.22 -4.68
N GLN A 246 -16.43 29.13 -5.99
CA GLN A 246 -17.42 29.56 -6.97
C GLN A 246 -18.72 28.76 -6.87
N ALA A 247 -18.61 27.43 -6.70
CA ALA A 247 -19.75 26.55 -6.48
C ALA A 247 -20.52 26.96 -5.21
N GLN A 248 -19.81 27.31 -4.14
CA GLN A 248 -20.41 27.76 -2.88
C GLN A 248 -21.19 29.06 -3.05
N ILE A 249 -20.65 30.03 -3.80
CA ILE A 249 -21.32 31.31 -4.08
C ILE A 249 -22.61 31.09 -4.89
N THR A 250 -22.60 30.14 -5.84
CA THR A 250 -23.76 29.85 -6.70
C THR A 250 -24.82 28.97 -6.06
N ASP A 251 -24.53 28.38 -4.91
CA ASP A 251 -25.46 27.52 -4.13
C ASP A 251 -26.30 28.34 -3.12
N CYS A 252 -25.92 29.60 -2.87
CA CYS A 252 -26.59 30.53 -1.96
C CYS A 252 -27.79 31.25 -2.58
#